data_AF-A0A0N4VXQ3-F1
#
_entry.id   AF-A0A0N4VXQ3-F1
#
_cell.length_a   1.000
_cell.length_b   1.000
_cell.length_c   1.000
_cell.angle_alpha   90.00
_cell.angle_beta   90.00
_cell.angle_gamma   90.00
#
_symmetry.space_group_name_H-M   'P 1'
#
loop_
_entity.id
_entity.type
_entity.pdbx_description
1 polymer ?
#
loop_
_entity_poly.entity_id
_entity_poly.type
_entity_poly.pdbx_seq_one_letter_code
_entity_poly.pdbx_strand_id
1 'polypeptide(L)' 'MTIESDPADVPLRNVQGRMTGSLAFAIFAVTLGSFQFGYHIGCVNAPGELVTAWIQESHRSLFNQTLEKTGADLTW' A
#
# COMPACT_ATOMS: atom_id res chain seq x y z
N MET A 1 -16.52 59.88 15.80
CA MET A 1 -16.22 58.70 14.97
C MET A 1 -16.07 57.52 15.92
N THR A 2 -17.17 56.84 16.19
CA THR A 2 -17.19 55.60 16.98
C THR A 2 -16.72 54.49 16.06
N ILE A 3 -15.53 53.94 16.32
CA ILE A 3 -15.07 52.73 15.65
C ILE A 3 -15.93 51.59 16.21
N GLU A 4 -16.90 51.15 15.42
CA GLU A 4 -17.62 49.91 15.66
C GLU A 4 -16.64 48.76 15.40
N SER A 5 -16.31 48.00 16.45
CA SER A 5 -15.43 46.84 16.34
C SER A 5 -16.19 45.70 15.66
N ASP A 6 -15.67 45.24 14.53
CA ASP A 6 -16.18 44.11 13.75
C ASP A 6 -16.31 42.84 14.65
N PRO A 7 -17.48 42.17 14.71
CA PRO A 7 -17.68 40.96 15.51
C PRO A 7 -16.88 39.73 15.04
N ALA A 8 -16.07 39.84 13.96
CA ALA A 8 -15.29 38.73 13.41
C ALA A 8 -13.91 38.50 14.07
N ASP A 9 -13.44 39.35 14.99
CA ASP A 9 -12.13 39.20 15.64
C ASP A 9 -12.15 38.18 16.80
N VAL A 10 -12.63 36.96 16.52
CA VAL A 10 -12.48 35.83 17.44
C VAL A 10 -11.01 35.39 17.37
N PRO A 11 -10.21 35.55 18.45
CA PRO A 11 -8.82 35.17 18.41
C PRO A 11 -8.72 33.67 18.12
N LEU A 12 -8.04 33.32 17.02
CA LEU A 12 -7.71 31.93 16.69
C LEU A 12 -6.91 31.36 17.86
N ARG A 13 -7.58 30.54 18.67
CA ARG A 13 -6.98 29.87 19.82
C ARG A 13 -5.79 29.08 19.32
N ASN A 14 -4.59 29.49 19.73
CA ASN A 14 -3.35 28.82 19.37
C ASN A 14 -3.31 27.45 20.07
N VAL A 15 -3.84 26.43 19.39
CA VAL A 15 -3.82 25.04 19.87
C VAL A 15 -2.43 24.50 19.60
N GLN A 16 -1.57 24.54 20.63
CA GLN A 16 -0.26 23.91 20.56
C GLN A 16 -0.44 22.39 20.46
N GLY A 17 -0.35 21.84 19.24
CA GLY A 17 -0.40 20.40 19.02
C GLY A 17 0.77 19.69 19.72
N ARG A 18 0.52 18.48 20.23
CA ARG A 18 1.55 17.62 20.85
C ARG A 18 1.43 16.20 20.29
N MET A 19 2.56 15.53 20.11
CA MET A 19 2.56 14.11 19.78
C MET A 19 2.01 13.32 20.97
N THR A 20 0.90 12.62 20.78
CA THR A 20 0.32 11.74 21.79
C THR A 20 0.62 10.28 21.46
N GLY A 21 0.59 9.40 22.45
CA GLY A 21 0.73 7.96 22.23
C GLY A 21 -0.37 7.40 21.30
N SER A 22 -1.59 7.92 21.40
CA SER A 22 -2.70 7.57 20.50
C SER A 22 -2.45 8.01 19.06
N LEU A 23 -1.90 9.21 18.85
CA LEU A 23 -1.55 9.71 17.53
C LEU A 23 -0.41 8.88 16.91
N ALA A 24 0.63 8.58 17.68
CA ALA A 24 1.73 7.73 17.22
C ALA A 24 1.24 6.31 16.86
N PHE A 25 0.36 5.73 17.68
CA PHE A 25 -0.25 4.43 17.38
C PHE A 25 -1.11 4.47 16.11
N ALA A 26 -1.94 5.49 15.94
CA ALA A 26 -2.77 5.64 14.75
C ALA A 26 -1.92 5.79 13.47
N ILE A 27 -0.84 6.57 13.52
CA ILE A 27 0.12 6.71 12.43
C ILE A 27 0.77 5.36 12.12
N PHE A 28 1.26 4.65 13.14
CA PHE A 28 1.89 3.35 12.93
C PHE A 28 0.91 2.34 12.30
N ALA A 29 -0.30 2.24 12.84
CA ALA A 29 -1.34 1.34 12.35
C ALA A 29 -1.70 1.63 10.87
N VAL A 30 -1.86 2.89 10.48
CA VAL A 30 -2.16 3.23 9.08
C VAL A 30 -0.98 2.95 8.15
N THR A 31 0.26 3.19 8.61
CA THR A 31 1.46 2.91 7.80
C THR A 31 1.69 1.42 7.56
N LEU A 32 1.25 0.52 8.46
CA LEU A 32 1.31 -0.93 8.22
C LEU A 32 0.42 -1.36 7.05
N GLY A 33 -0.75 -0.74 6.87
CA GLY A 33 -1.60 -1.00 5.71
C GLY A 33 -0.95 -0.55 4.39
N SER A 34 -0.32 0.63 4.39
CA SER A 34 0.46 1.11 3.24
C SER A 34 1.70 0.25 2.97
N PHE A 35 2.34 -0.26 4.01
CA PHE A 35 3.47 -1.19 3.89
C PHE A 35 3.03 -2.50 3.24
N GLN A 36 1.88 -3.07 3.66
CA GLN A 36 1.33 -4.26 3.03
C GLN A 36 1.09 -4.03 1.53
N PHE A 37 0.52 -2.89 1.15
CA PHE A 37 0.33 -2.55 -0.27
C PHE A 37 1.67 -2.54 -1.04
N GLY A 38 2.69 -1.85 -0.54
CA GLY A 38 4.01 -1.82 -1.18
C GLY A 38 4.68 -3.20 -1.23
N TYR A 39 4.57 -3.98 -0.16
CA TYR A 39 5.13 -5.33 -0.07
C TYR A 39 4.50 -6.27 -1.10
N HIS A 40 3.18 -6.27 -1.24
CA HIS A 40 2.50 -7.12 -2.24
C HIS A 40 2.91 -6.76 -3.68
N ILE A 41 3.06 -5.47 -4.01
CA ILE A 41 3.54 -5.04 -5.34
C ILE A 41 5.00 -5.43 -5.58
N GLY A 42 5.87 -5.30 -4.57
CA GLY A 42 7.29 -5.63 -4.67
C GLY A 42 7.56 -7.14 -4.72
N CYS A 43 6.84 -7.93 -3.92
CA CYS A 43 7.09 -9.35 -3.76
C CYS A 43 6.59 -10.23 -4.91
N VAL A 44 5.68 -9.75 -5.74
CA VAL A 44 5.20 -10.51 -6.91
C VAL A 44 6.14 -10.33 -8.11
N ASN A 45 6.79 -9.17 -8.25
CA ASN A 45 7.67 -8.88 -9.39
C ASN A 45 9.04 -9.58 -9.31
N ALA A 46 9.59 -9.81 -8.11
CA ALA A 46 10.91 -10.43 -7.96
C ALA A 46 10.96 -11.95 -8.27
N PRO A 47 9.97 -12.78 -7.86
CA PRO A 47 9.97 -14.21 -8.16
C PRO A 47 9.20 -14.59 -9.43
N GLY A 48 8.89 -13.64 -10.33
CA GLY A 48 8.06 -13.90 -11.52
C GLY A 48 8.56 -15.09 -12.37
N GLU A 49 9.88 -15.19 -12.60
CA GLU A 49 10.46 -16.32 -13.33
C GLU A 49 10.27 -17.67 -12.62
N LEU A 50 10.29 -17.68 -11.29
CA LEU A 50 10.10 -18.89 -10.49
C LEU A 50 8.64 -19.34 -10.53
N VAL A 51 7.69 -18.40 -10.52
CA VAL A 51 6.26 -18.69 -10.71
C VAL A 51 6.02 -19.29 -12.09
N THR A 52 6.56 -18.67 -13.14
CA THR A 52 6.45 -19.17 -14.51
C THR A 52 7.06 -20.57 -14.66
N ALA A 53 8.26 -20.81 -14.09
CA ALA A 53 8.89 -22.12 -14.13
C ALA A 53 8.05 -23.19 -13.40
N TRP A 54 7.47 -22.84 -12.25
CA TRP A 54 6.58 -23.73 -11.51
C TRP A 54 5.30 -24.07 -12.30
N ILE A 55 4.71 -23.09 -13.00
CA ILE A 55 3.53 -23.31 -13.86
C ILE A 55 3.88 -24.27 -15.01
N GLN A 56 5.02 -24.06 -15.67
CA GLN A 56 5.45 -24.92 -16.77
C GLN A 56 5.70 -26.36 -16.31
N GLU A 57 6.39 -26.54 -15.19
CA GLU A 57 6.66 -27.87 -14.63
C GLU A 57 5.38 -28.58 -14.19
N SER A 58 4.47 -27.85 -13.52
CA SER A 58 3.18 -28.38 -13.10
C SER A 58 2.32 -28.82 -14.29
N HIS A 59 2.25 -28.01 -15.34
CA HIS A 59 1.51 -28.33 -16.55
C HIS A 59 2.09 -29.56 -17.26
N ARG A 60 3.43 -29.65 -17.34
CA ARG A 60 4.12 -30.81 -17.90
C ARG A 60 3.80 -32.08 -17.10
N SER A 61 3.83 -32.01 -15.77
CA SER A 61 3.54 -33.17 -14.92
C SER A 61 2.10 -33.67 -15.05
N LEU A 62 1.14 -32.78 -15.27
CA LEU A 62 -0.29 -33.13 -15.31
C LEU A 62 -0.77 -33.58 -16.69
N PHE A 63 -0.26 -32.94 -17.75
CA PHE A 63 -0.77 -33.13 -19.12
C PHE A 63 0.26 -33.73 -20.08
N ASN A 64 1.48 -33.98 -19.60
CA ASN A 64 2.61 -34.45 -20.41
C ASN A 64 2.91 -33.55 -21.63
N GLN A 65 2.56 -32.27 -21.51
CA GLN A 65 2.73 -31.23 -22.52
C GLN A 65 3.43 -30.02 -21.90
N THR A 66 4.41 -29.47 -22.58
CA THR A 66 5.10 -28.25 -22.14
C THR A 66 4.31 -27.02 -22.54
N LEU A 67 3.99 -26.18 -21.55
CA LEU A 67 3.37 -24.88 -21.77
C LEU A 67 4.45 -23.87 -22.22
N GLU A 68 4.18 -23.14 -23.30
CA GLU A 68 5.08 -22.06 -23.75
C GLU A 68 5.21 -21.00 -22.64
N LYS A 69 6.39 -20.40 -22.51
CA LYS A 69 6.68 -19.38 -21.50
C LYS A 69 5.66 -18.24 -21.54
N THR A 70 5.29 -17.78 -22.74
CA THR A 70 4.26 -16.75 -22.96
C THR A 70 2.91 -17.14 -22.35
N GLY A 71 2.51 -18.41 -22.49
CA GLY A 71 1.27 -18.92 -21.90
C GLY A 71 1.34 -19.06 -20.38
N ALA A 72 2.50 -19.44 -19.85
CA ALA A 72 2.74 -19.53 -18.41
C ALA A 72 2.77 -18.13 -17.75
N ASP A 73 3.39 -17.14 -18.39
CA ASP A 73 3.43 -15.75 -17.93
C ASP A 73 2.03 -15.10 -17.92
N LEU A 74 1.12 -15.52 -18.80
CA LEU A 74 -0.27 -15.01 -18.85
C LEU A 74 -1.20 -15.62 -17.80
N THR A 75 -0.77 -16.67 -17.11
CA THR A 75 -1.62 -17.42 -16.17
C THR A 75 -1.70 -16.76 -14.78
N TRP A 76 -0.80 -15.81 -14.48
CA TRP A 76 -0.70 -15.14 -13.19
C TRP A 76 -0.56 -13.62 -13.37
#